data_AF-A0A4Y2NCN0-F1
#
_entry.id   AF-A0A4Y2NCN0-F1
#
_cell.length_a   1.000
_cell.length_b   1.000
_cell.length_c   1.000
_cell.angle_alpha   90.00
_cell.angle_beta   90.00
_cell.angle_gamma   90.00
#
_symmetry.space_group_name_H-M   'P 1'
#
loop_
_entity.id
_entity.type
_entity.pdbx_description
1 polymer ?
#
loop_
_entity_poly.entity_id
_entity_poly.type
_entity_poly.pdbx_seq_one_letter_code
_entity_poly.pdbx_strand_id
1 'polypeptide(L)'
;MIYGSASKSVLQILDPVHHLGLRLASGAFRTSPVHSLYVICGVPCLQFRRQTLSLKYYFRIKGDSEHPMYDRVLHPLFGTFYSNQKSYTPSFGHRMRFLIQDLDMENVDILAKEEETPPWTERNIAVIDDFSKQIKSLTPDSVYLQLFYSHRQQFSTYEAVFTDGSKTVNHVGSAVVFNHLTIAEKLHDYCSVFTAEIYAILKALHTIELQDIKKWIIYTDSKSSVEALLYSSRDSHPFVIQCIKLIYILKTNGHDINFCWIPGHVGIRGNEQVDRAAKTSVIKENFSVPLNDINQTIKSFIHKKWQGQWDSQVHNKLHCIQPSIKGFKHTNFHRNIAKLSQLLSVLKTLFNRFS
;
A
#
# COMPACT_ATOMS: atom_id res chain seq x y z
N MET A 1 -6.83 -16.87 18.86
CA MET A 1 -8.04 -16.13 19.27
C MET A 1 -8.62 -15.46 18.02
N ILE A 2 -9.87 -15.73 17.65
CA ILE A 2 -10.46 -15.24 16.39
C ILE A 2 -11.36 -14.03 16.67
N TYR A 3 -11.15 -12.92 15.97
CA TYR A 3 -11.89 -11.69 16.21
C TYR A 3 -13.42 -11.84 15.98
N GLY A 4 -14.21 -11.33 16.92
CA GLY A 4 -15.68 -11.26 16.82
C GLY A 4 -16.43 -12.59 16.90
N SER A 5 -15.85 -13.64 17.50
CA SER A 5 -16.50 -14.97 17.64
C SER A 5 -17.56 -15.04 18.73
N ALA A 6 -17.62 -14.06 19.63
CA ALA A 6 -18.63 -13.98 20.68
C ALA A 6 -19.99 -13.51 20.15
N SER A 7 -21.06 -13.78 20.89
CA SER A 7 -22.40 -13.31 20.55
C SER A 7 -22.47 -11.78 20.52
N LYS A 8 -23.45 -11.24 19.78
CA LYS A 8 -23.64 -9.77 19.67
C LYS A 8 -23.82 -9.12 21.03
N SER A 9 -24.59 -9.74 21.94
CA SER A 9 -24.80 -9.23 23.30
C SER A 9 -23.50 -9.13 24.09
N VAL A 10 -22.64 -10.15 24.04
CA VAL A 10 -21.34 -10.15 24.72
C VAL A 10 -20.40 -9.10 24.13
N LEU A 11 -20.40 -8.94 22.80
CA LEU A 11 -19.57 -7.91 22.14
C LEU A 11 -20.00 -6.48 22.48
N GLN A 12 -21.30 -6.25 22.66
CA GLN A 12 -21.86 -4.93 22.98
C GLN A 12 -21.51 -4.44 24.38
N ILE A 13 -21.15 -5.34 25.32
CA ILE A 13 -20.71 -4.97 26.68
C ILE A 13 -19.47 -4.05 26.63
N LEU A 14 -18.65 -4.14 25.58
CA LEU A 14 -17.45 -3.33 25.41
C LEU A 14 -17.74 -1.92 24.85
N ASP A 15 -18.89 -1.71 24.21
CA ASP A 15 -19.21 -0.43 23.57
C ASP A 15 -19.33 0.72 24.60
N PRO A 16 -20.00 0.58 25.77
CA PRO A 16 -20.00 1.61 26.81
C PRO A 16 -18.61 1.98 27.31
N VAL A 17 -17.73 0.99 27.51
CA VAL A 17 -16.34 1.21 27.95
C VAL A 17 -15.57 2.00 26.90
N HIS A 18 -15.71 1.62 25.63
CA HIS A 18 -15.10 2.32 24.52
C HIS A 18 -15.59 3.77 24.40
N HIS A 19 -16.91 4.00 24.49
CA HIS A 19 -17.49 5.35 24.46
C HIS A 19 -17.03 6.21 25.63
N LEU A 20 -16.95 5.64 26.83
CA LEU A 20 -16.43 6.33 28.01
C LEU A 20 -14.98 6.76 27.80
N GLY A 21 -14.13 5.85 27.30
CA GLY A 21 -12.74 6.18 26.97
C GLY A 21 -12.62 7.33 25.97
N LEU A 22 -13.43 7.33 24.90
CA LEU A 22 -13.44 8.43 23.92
C LEU A 22 -13.88 9.75 24.54
N ARG A 23 -14.89 9.75 25.43
CA ARG A 23 -15.34 10.97 26.13
C ARG A 23 -14.27 11.52 27.05
N LEU A 24 -13.62 10.66 27.83
CA LEU A 24 -12.53 11.07 28.72
C LEU A 24 -11.35 11.65 27.94
N ALA A 25 -10.95 11.00 26.85
CA ALA A 25 -9.83 11.45 26.02
C ALA A 25 -10.12 12.76 25.28
N SER A 26 -11.36 13.00 24.85
CA SER A 26 -11.77 14.20 24.12
C SER A 26 -12.29 15.34 25.00
N GLY A 27 -12.57 15.08 26.29
CA GLY A 27 -13.26 16.02 27.17
C GLY A 27 -14.74 16.26 26.82
N ALA A 28 -15.33 15.41 25.97
CA ALA A 28 -16.70 15.60 25.51
C ALA A 28 -17.74 15.32 26.61
N PHE A 29 -18.85 16.07 26.61
CA PHE A 29 -19.95 15.89 27.55
C PHE A 29 -20.49 14.46 27.54
N ARG A 30 -21.02 13.98 28.67
CA ARG A 30 -21.64 12.66 28.81
C ARG A 30 -22.80 12.43 27.84
N THR A 31 -23.48 13.49 27.43
CA THR A 31 -24.63 13.48 26.50
C THR A 31 -24.24 13.60 25.02
N SER A 32 -22.95 13.76 24.70
CA SER A 32 -22.51 13.93 23.31
C SER A 32 -22.88 12.69 22.46
N PRO A 33 -23.36 12.85 21.21
CA PRO A 33 -23.69 11.71 20.36
C PRO A 33 -22.47 10.82 20.06
N VAL A 34 -22.64 9.50 20.12
CA VAL A 34 -21.54 8.53 19.97
C VAL A 34 -20.89 8.61 18.58
N HIS A 35 -21.68 8.73 17.51
CA HIS A 35 -21.15 8.87 16.15
C HIS A 35 -20.27 10.12 15.98
N SER A 36 -20.61 11.21 16.68
CA SER A 36 -19.80 12.43 16.70
C SER A 36 -18.45 12.21 17.39
N LEU A 37 -18.42 11.43 18.48
CA LEU A 37 -17.18 11.10 19.19
C LEU A 37 -16.21 10.31 18.30
N TYR A 38 -16.71 9.33 17.55
CA TYR A 38 -15.88 8.56 16.63
C TYR A 38 -15.18 9.46 15.61
N VAL A 39 -15.93 10.42 15.04
CA VAL A 39 -15.44 11.33 14.01
C VAL A 39 -14.45 12.34 14.59
N ILE A 40 -14.75 12.96 15.73
CA ILE A 40 -13.87 13.94 16.40
C ILE A 40 -12.55 13.28 16.81
N CYS A 41 -12.61 12.09 17.42
CA CYS A 41 -11.43 11.37 17.86
C CYS A 41 -10.67 10.72 16.70
N GLY A 42 -11.28 10.59 15.52
CA GLY A 42 -10.71 9.86 14.39
C GLY A 42 -10.59 8.35 14.64
N VAL A 43 -11.44 7.80 15.52
CA VAL A 43 -11.44 6.38 15.90
C VAL A 43 -12.78 5.75 15.50
N PRO A 44 -12.80 4.72 14.64
CA PRO A 44 -14.04 4.06 14.25
C PRO A 44 -14.63 3.21 15.38
N CYS A 45 -15.91 2.87 15.27
CA CYS A 45 -16.57 1.98 16.22
C CYS A 45 -15.89 0.59 16.30
N LEU A 46 -16.12 -0.11 17.41
CA LEU A 46 -15.51 -1.43 17.64
C LEU A 46 -15.91 -2.47 16.58
N GLN A 47 -17.08 -2.34 15.96
CA GLN A 47 -17.50 -3.22 14.87
C GLN A 47 -16.55 -3.12 13.67
N PHE A 48 -16.24 -1.90 13.21
CA PHE A 48 -15.30 -1.69 12.10
C PHE A 48 -13.88 -2.12 12.46
N ARG A 49 -13.46 -1.91 13.71
CA ARG A 49 -12.16 -2.42 14.19
C ARG A 49 -12.11 -3.95 14.11
N ARG A 50 -13.14 -4.65 14.58
CA ARG A 50 -13.24 -6.12 14.49
C ARG A 50 -13.23 -6.59 13.04
N GLN A 51 -14.01 -5.96 12.15
CA GLN A 51 -14.01 -6.30 10.72
C GLN A 51 -12.62 -6.13 10.10
N THR A 52 -11.94 -5.01 10.38
CA THR A 52 -10.57 -4.76 9.90
C THR A 52 -9.63 -5.87 10.35
N LEU A 53 -9.62 -6.21 11.65
CA LEU A 53 -8.74 -7.24 12.20
C LEU A 53 -9.06 -8.63 11.63
N SER A 54 -10.34 -8.97 11.50
CA SER A 54 -10.78 -10.23 10.88
C SER A 54 -10.32 -10.33 9.43
N LEU A 55 -10.48 -9.27 8.64
CA LEU A 55 -10.06 -9.25 7.23
C LEU A 55 -8.55 -9.37 7.08
N LYS A 56 -7.78 -8.60 7.85
CA LYS A 56 -6.31 -8.71 7.86
C LYS A 56 -5.85 -10.12 8.22
N TYR A 57 -6.49 -10.74 9.22
CA TYR A 57 -6.16 -12.11 9.61
C TYR A 57 -6.54 -13.12 8.53
N TYR A 58 -7.70 -12.97 7.88
CA TYR A 58 -8.11 -13.82 6.77
C TYR A 58 -7.11 -13.79 5.61
N PHE A 59 -6.73 -12.60 5.13
CA PHE A 59 -5.79 -12.49 4.01
C PHE A 59 -4.36 -12.90 4.38
N ARG A 60 -3.99 -12.78 5.67
CA ARG A 60 -2.73 -13.35 6.17
C ARG A 60 -2.73 -14.87 6.07
N ILE A 61 -3.84 -15.53 6.41
CA ILE A 61 -3.98 -16.98 6.20
C ILE A 61 -3.98 -17.30 4.70
N LYS A 62 -4.74 -16.55 3.88
CA LYS A 62 -4.81 -16.78 2.44
C LYS A 62 -3.46 -16.68 1.72
N GLY A 63 -2.55 -15.83 2.21
CA GLY A 63 -1.19 -15.69 1.65
C GLY A 63 -0.17 -16.73 2.13
N ASP A 64 -0.57 -17.66 3.00
CA ASP A 64 0.32 -18.67 3.58
C ASP A 64 -0.36 -20.05 3.50
N SER A 65 -0.04 -20.81 2.45
CA SER A 65 -0.60 -22.14 2.21
C SER A 65 -0.21 -23.17 3.26
N GLU A 66 0.87 -22.93 4.00
CA GLU A 66 1.33 -23.83 5.09
C GLU A 66 0.65 -23.50 6.42
N HIS A 67 -0.14 -22.44 6.48
CA HIS A 67 -0.81 -22.04 7.71
C HIS A 67 -1.77 -23.16 8.18
N PRO A 68 -1.72 -23.61 9.44
CA PRO A 68 -2.53 -24.76 9.92
C PRO A 68 -4.05 -24.63 9.73
N MET A 69 -4.54 -23.40 9.60
CA MET A 69 -5.96 -23.09 9.40
C MET A 69 -6.33 -22.76 7.95
N TYR A 70 -5.40 -22.86 6.98
CA TYR A 70 -5.61 -22.49 5.58
C TYR A 70 -6.89 -23.15 5.01
N ASP A 71 -6.92 -24.48 4.99
CA ASP A 71 -8.05 -25.24 4.45
C ASP A 71 -9.36 -24.96 5.20
N ARG A 72 -9.31 -24.92 6.54
CA ARG A 72 -10.51 -24.73 7.36
C ARG A 72 -11.16 -23.35 7.19
N VAL A 73 -10.37 -22.35 6.82
CA VAL A 73 -10.84 -20.96 6.65
C VAL A 73 -11.28 -20.70 5.21
N LEU A 74 -10.54 -21.21 4.22
CA LEU A 74 -10.85 -21.03 2.80
C LEU A 74 -11.95 -21.98 2.30
N HIS A 75 -11.99 -23.19 2.84
CA HIS A 75 -12.98 -24.21 2.53
C HIS A 75 -13.76 -24.61 3.80
N PRO A 76 -14.58 -23.70 4.35
CA PRO A 76 -15.20 -23.93 5.64
C PRO A 76 -16.29 -25.01 5.55
N LEU A 77 -16.20 -26.01 6.43
CA LEU A 77 -17.13 -27.13 6.52
C LEU A 77 -18.46 -26.74 7.20
N PHE A 78 -19.53 -27.49 6.88
CA PHE A 78 -20.86 -27.37 7.49
C PHE A 78 -21.67 -26.11 7.10
N GLY A 79 -21.49 -25.58 5.89
CA GLY A 79 -22.25 -24.40 5.44
C GLY A 79 -23.78 -24.58 5.43
N THR A 80 -24.27 -25.78 5.08
CA THR A 80 -25.70 -26.11 5.13
C THR A 80 -26.24 -26.12 6.55
N PHE A 81 -25.49 -26.67 7.50
CA PHE A 81 -25.84 -26.67 8.92
C PHE A 81 -26.02 -25.25 9.46
N TYR A 82 -25.05 -24.36 9.21
CA TYR A 82 -25.14 -22.96 9.67
C TYR A 82 -26.25 -22.17 8.98
N SER A 83 -26.57 -22.50 7.73
CA SER A 83 -27.70 -21.89 7.00
C SER A 83 -29.04 -22.28 7.61
N ASN A 84 -29.17 -23.52 8.06
CA ASN A 84 -30.38 -24.06 8.69
C ASN A 84 -30.50 -23.69 10.16
N GLN A 85 -29.39 -23.60 10.90
CA GLN A 85 -29.36 -23.30 12.34
C GLN A 85 -28.84 -21.89 12.63
N LYS A 86 -29.70 -20.89 12.41
CA LYS A 86 -29.37 -19.45 12.55
C LYS A 86 -28.98 -19.02 13.98
N SER A 87 -29.27 -19.83 15.00
CA SER A 87 -28.91 -19.56 16.40
C SER A 87 -27.42 -19.80 16.71
N TYR A 88 -26.75 -20.66 15.94
CA TYR A 88 -25.33 -20.95 16.15
C TYR A 88 -24.45 -19.90 15.48
N THR A 89 -23.36 -19.53 16.14
CA THR A 89 -22.38 -18.60 15.55
C THR A 89 -21.58 -19.34 14.49
N PRO A 90 -21.58 -18.88 13.21
CA PRO A 90 -20.85 -19.57 12.16
C PRO A 90 -19.33 -19.55 12.39
N SER A 91 -18.65 -20.54 11.80
CA SER A 91 -17.19 -20.60 11.83
C SER A 91 -16.57 -19.35 11.19
N PHE A 92 -15.27 -19.10 11.47
CA PHE A 92 -14.58 -17.92 10.94
C PHE A 92 -14.66 -17.80 9.42
N GLY A 93 -14.38 -18.88 8.68
CA GLY A 93 -14.47 -18.90 7.22
C GLY A 93 -15.86 -18.51 6.70
N HIS A 94 -16.93 -19.05 7.31
CA HIS A 94 -18.31 -18.65 6.97
C HIS A 94 -18.59 -17.18 7.23
N ARG A 95 -18.17 -16.66 8.39
CA ARG A 95 -18.33 -15.23 8.72
C ARG A 95 -17.58 -14.33 7.74
N MET A 96 -16.42 -14.79 7.26
CA MET A 96 -15.60 -14.01 6.34
C MET A 96 -16.16 -13.91 4.93
N ARG A 97 -16.86 -14.95 4.45
CA ARG A 97 -17.47 -14.97 3.11
C ARG A 97 -18.29 -13.71 2.82
N PHE A 98 -19.15 -13.30 3.74
CA PHE A 98 -19.98 -12.09 3.60
C PHE A 98 -19.15 -10.80 3.51
N LEU A 99 -18.08 -10.70 4.31
CA LEU A 99 -17.22 -9.51 4.29
C LEU A 99 -16.36 -9.44 3.04
N ILE A 100 -15.94 -10.59 2.49
CA ILE A 100 -15.14 -10.68 1.27
C ILE A 100 -16.00 -10.41 0.03
N GLN A 101 -17.24 -10.90 0.00
CA GLN A 101 -18.21 -10.54 -1.04
C GLN A 101 -18.43 -9.04 -1.11
N ASP A 102 -18.65 -8.41 0.04
CA ASP A 102 -18.89 -6.98 0.12
C ASP A 102 -17.62 -6.15 -0.23
N LEU A 103 -16.44 -6.74 -0.10
CA LEU A 103 -15.16 -6.18 -0.54
C LEU A 103 -14.87 -6.37 -2.03
N ASP A 104 -15.56 -7.29 -2.70
CA ASP A 104 -15.27 -7.75 -4.06
C ASP A 104 -13.84 -8.32 -4.23
N MET A 105 -13.42 -9.18 -3.28
CA MET A 105 -12.04 -9.73 -3.22
C MET A 105 -11.98 -11.26 -3.16
N GLU A 106 -12.99 -11.96 -3.70
CA GLU A 106 -13.07 -13.42 -3.63
C GLU A 106 -11.89 -14.10 -4.35
N ASN A 107 -11.57 -13.66 -5.56
CA ASN A 107 -10.61 -14.29 -6.47
C ASN A 107 -9.22 -13.63 -6.45
N VAL A 108 -8.90 -12.86 -5.40
CA VAL A 108 -7.60 -12.20 -5.30
C VAL A 108 -6.55 -13.16 -4.78
N ASP A 109 -5.51 -13.38 -5.55
CA ASP A 109 -4.32 -14.12 -5.11
C ASP A 109 -3.41 -13.21 -4.30
N ILE A 110 -2.89 -13.74 -3.19
CA ILE A 110 -2.04 -13.00 -2.27
C ILE A 110 -0.61 -13.43 -2.51
N LEU A 111 0.28 -12.45 -2.67
CA LEU A 111 1.69 -12.71 -2.83
C LEU A 111 2.24 -13.34 -1.54
N ALA A 112 2.84 -14.52 -1.69
CA ALA A 112 3.47 -15.23 -0.59
C ALA A 112 4.58 -14.38 0.03
N LYS A 113 4.85 -14.62 1.32
CA LYS A 113 5.97 -13.97 1.99
C LYS A 113 7.28 -14.50 1.42
N GLU A 114 8.16 -13.60 1.00
CA GLU A 114 9.50 -13.96 0.58
C GLU A 114 10.38 -14.33 1.77
N GLU A 115 11.09 -15.44 1.65
CA GLU A 115 12.12 -15.82 2.62
C GLU A 115 13.27 -14.82 2.59
N GLU A 116 13.85 -14.55 3.75
CA GLU A 116 14.93 -13.57 3.87
C GLU A 116 16.22 -14.10 3.26
N THR A 117 17.00 -13.22 2.62
CA THR A 117 18.42 -13.50 2.38
C THR A 117 19.16 -13.48 3.72
N PRO A 118 20.10 -14.41 3.97
CA PRO A 118 20.87 -14.42 5.20
C PRO A 118 21.47 -13.06 5.56
N PRO A 119 21.61 -12.71 6.85
CA PRO A 119 22.10 -11.40 7.26
C PRO A 119 23.56 -11.13 6.86
N TRP A 120 24.33 -12.18 6.54
CA TRP A 120 25.70 -12.07 6.03
C TRP A 120 25.78 -11.97 4.49
N THR A 121 24.66 -11.97 3.78
CA THR A 121 24.66 -11.72 2.33
C THR A 121 25.05 -10.27 2.09
N GLU A 122 26.08 -10.04 1.29
CA GLU A 122 26.56 -8.70 0.96
C GLU A 122 25.48 -7.92 0.19
N ARG A 123 24.98 -6.83 0.78
CA ARG A 123 23.92 -5.97 0.22
C ARG A 123 24.50 -4.68 -0.35
N ASN A 124 25.49 -4.79 -1.21
CA ASN A 124 26.07 -3.62 -1.86
C ASN A 124 25.23 -3.25 -3.08
N ILE A 125 24.20 -2.43 -2.91
CA ILE A 125 23.44 -1.86 -4.03
C ILE A 125 24.14 -0.58 -4.48
N ALA A 126 24.57 -0.55 -5.74
CA ALA A 126 25.26 0.61 -6.28
C ALA A 126 24.24 1.64 -6.77
N VAL A 127 24.35 2.87 -6.27
CA VAL A 127 23.45 3.97 -6.60
C VAL A 127 24.27 5.17 -7.07
N ILE A 128 23.86 5.74 -8.20
CA ILE A 128 24.44 6.97 -8.74
C ILE A 128 23.54 8.14 -8.35
N ASP A 129 24.10 9.07 -7.59
CA ASP A 129 23.37 10.22 -7.04
C ASP A 129 23.83 11.55 -7.64
N ASP A 130 23.54 11.74 -8.92
CA ASP A 130 23.87 12.96 -9.65
C ASP A 130 22.74 14.00 -9.62
N PHE A 131 21.50 13.56 -9.40
CA PHE A 131 20.30 14.38 -9.57
C PHE A 131 19.68 14.87 -8.26
N SER A 132 19.96 14.23 -7.11
CA SER A 132 19.29 14.58 -5.85
C SER A 132 19.74 15.92 -5.25
N LYS A 133 20.91 16.41 -5.67
CA LYS A 133 21.50 17.68 -5.19
C LYS A 133 20.68 18.91 -5.60
N GLN A 134 19.89 18.79 -6.66
CA GLN A 134 19.07 19.89 -7.19
C GLN A 134 17.66 19.84 -6.61
N ILE A 135 17.09 21.00 -6.27
CA ILE A 135 15.71 21.11 -5.79
C ILE A 135 14.76 21.13 -6.98
N LYS A 136 13.94 20.08 -7.14
CA LYS A 136 13.05 19.90 -8.30
C LYS A 136 12.12 21.08 -8.55
N SER A 137 11.61 21.75 -7.51
CA SER A 137 10.70 22.89 -7.67
C SER A 137 11.36 24.19 -8.13
N LEU A 138 12.68 24.30 -8.02
CA LEU A 138 13.45 25.52 -8.36
C LEU A 138 14.29 25.36 -9.62
N THR A 139 14.54 24.11 -10.02
CA THR A 139 15.44 23.79 -11.11
C THR A 139 14.65 23.65 -12.41
N PRO A 140 14.94 24.44 -13.46
CA PRO A 140 14.26 24.29 -14.75
C PRO A 140 14.50 22.91 -15.37
N ASP A 141 13.49 22.37 -16.05
CA ASP A 141 13.56 21.05 -16.71
C ASP A 141 14.73 20.94 -17.70
N SER A 142 15.08 22.04 -18.38
CA SER A 142 16.22 22.10 -19.30
C SER A 142 17.56 21.80 -18.63
N VAL A 143 17.72 22.18 -17.36
CA VAL A 143 18.93 21.89 -16.58
C VAL A 143 19.01 20.39 -16.29
N TYR A 144 17.89 19.77 -15.91
CA TYR A 144 17.86 18.33 -15.68
C TYR A 144 18.11 17.53 -16.96
N LEU A 145 17.59 17.99 -18.11
CA LEU A 145 17.91 17.39 -19.41
C LEU A 145 19.40 17.48 -19.72
N GLN A 146 20.01 18.65 -19.55
CA GLN A 146 21.45 18.82 -19.78
C GLN A 146 22.29 17.94 -18.85
N LEU A 147 21.96 17.90 -17.57
CA LEU A 147 22.61 17.02 -16.59
C LEU A 147 22.47 15.56 -16.98
N PHE A 148 21.28 15.15 -17.42
CA PHE A 148 21.03 13.79 -17.87
C PHE A 148 21.88 13.40 -19.08
N TYR A 149 21.96 14.26 -20.10
CA TYR A 149 22.79 13.98 -21.27
C TYR A 149 24.29 13.97 -20.93
N SER A 150 24.76 14.86 -20.05
CA SER A 150 26.14 14.84 -19.55
C SER A 150 26.44 13.55 -18.79
N HIS A 151 25.55 13.12 -17.90
CA HIS A 151 25.64 11.86 -17.19
C HIS A 151 25.67 10.67 -18.17
N ARG A 152 24.82 10.65 -19.20
CA ARG A 152 24.84 9.61 -20.24
C ARG A 152 26.14 9.56 -21.04
N GLN A 153 26.80 10.70 -21.27
CA GLN A 153 28.13 10.72 -21.89
C GLN A 153 29.20 10.12 -20.99
N GLN A 154 29.18 10.44 -19.69
CA GLN A 154 30.09 9.88 -18.70
C GLN A 154 29.93 8.36 -18.55
N PHE A 155 28.68 7.87 -18.58
CA PHE A 155 28.35 6.45 -18.49
C PHE A 155 28.01 5.84 -19.87
N SER A 156 28.74 6.24 -20.91
CA SER A 156 28.53 5.77 -22.29
C SER A 156 28.73 4.27 -22.50
N THR A 157 29.48 3.61 -21.60
CA THR A 157 29.69 2.15 -21.63
C THR A 157 28.59 1.34 -20.94
N TYR A 158 27.64 2.00 -20.29
CA TYR A 158 26.50 1.37 -19.62
C TYR A 158 25.24 1.51 -20.46
N GLU A 159 24.51 0.42 -20.62
CA GLU A 159 23.19 0.45 -21.23
C GLU A 159 22.13 1.01 -20.27
N ALA A 160 21.19 1.75 -20.83
CA ALA A 160 20.15 2.44 -20.08
C ALA A 160 18.86 1.63 -20.07
N VAL A 161 18.33 1.38 -18.87
CA VAL A 161 16.99 0.82 -18.66
C VAL A 161 16.18 1.85 -17.91
N PHE A 162 14.98 2.15 -18.39
CA PHE A 162 14.04 3.03 -17.71
C PHE A 162 12.90 2.18 -17.15
N THR A 163 12.40 2.55 -15.98
CA THR A 163 11.30 1.85 -15.29
C THR A 163 10.33 2.85 -14.73
N ASP A 164 9.03 2.55 -14.77
CA ASP A 164 8.00 3.37 -14.14
C ASP A 164 6.78 2.51 -13.74
N GLY A 165 6.08 2.93 -12.70
CA GLY A 165 4.84 2.37 -12.19
C GLY A 165 3.75 3.42 -12.05
N SER A 166 2.62 3.21 -12.73
CA SER A 166 1.48 4.12 -12.70
C SER A 166 0.29 3.54 -11.93
N LYS A 167 -0.43 4.41 -11.21
CA LYS A 167 -1.75 4.09 -10.63
C LYS A 167 -2.75 5.19 -10.92
N THR A 168 -3.90 4.78 -11.43
CA THR A 168 -5.14 5.58 -11.49
C THR A 168 -6.23 4.86 -10.69
N VAL A 169 -7.48 5.35 -10.75
CA VAL A 169 -8.60 4.76 -9.99
C VAL A 169 -8.89 3.32 -10.41
N ASN A 170 -8.75 2.99 -11.70
CA ASN A 170 -9.16 1.69 -12.27
C ASN A 170 -8.03 1.00 -13.03
N HIS A 171 -6.79 1.44 -12.82
CA HIS A 171 -5.65 0.92 -13.54
C HIS A 171 -4.38 1.04 -12.70
N VAL A 172 -3.67 -0.06 -12.57
CA VAL A 172 -2.30 -0.10 -12.07
C VAL A 172 -1.46 -0.74 -13.16
N GLY A 173 -0.41 -0.06 -13.58
CA GLY A 173 0.47 -0.53 -14.64
C GLY A 173 1.92 -0.34 -14.29
N SER A 174 2.76 -1.21 -14.83
CA SER A 174 4.20 -1.19 -14.65
C SER A 174 4.85 -1.33 -16.02
N ALA A 175 5.92 -0.59 -16.27
CA ALA A 175 6.61 -0.64 -17.56
C ALA A 175 8.11 -0.50 -17.44
N VAL A 176 8.79 -1.12 -18.41
CA VAL A 176 10.24 -1.09 -18.58
C VAL A 176 10.54 -0.78 -20.04
N VAL A 177 11.49 0.12 -20.27
CA VAL A 177 12.02 0.42 -21.59
C VAL A 177 13.53 0.28 -21.56
N PHE A 178 14.08 -0.53 -22.45
CA PHE A 178 15.51 -0.60 -22.72
C PHE A 178 15.72 -0.76 -24.23
N ASN A 179 16.62 0.03 -24.80
CA ASN A 179 16.82 0.13 -26.24
C ASN A 179 15.52 0.39 -27.02
N HIS A 180 15.10 -0.58 -27.84
CA HIS A 180 13.87 -0.52 -28.64
C HIS A 180 12.75 -1.41 -28.08
N LEU A 181 12.99 -2.11 -26.98
CA LEU A 181 12.00 -2.97 -26.35
C LEU A 181 11.26 -2.21 -25.25
N THR A 182 9.93 -2.29 -25.29
CA THR A 182 9.03 -1.78 -24.26
C THR A 182 8.22 -2.95 -23.74
N ILE A 183 8.35 -3.24 -22.45
CA ILE A 183 7.56 -4.23 -21.74
C ILE A 183 6.61 -3.45 -20.83
N ALA A 184 5.31 -3.70 -20.92
CA ALA A 184 4.33 -3.02 -20.10
C ALA A 184 3.23 -3.99 -19.68
N GLU A 185 2.99 -4.07 -18.37
CA GLU A 185 2.09 -5.03 -17.75
C GLU A 185 1.05 -4.30 -16.91
N LYS A 186 -0.19 -4.78 -16.99
CA LYS A 186 -1.28 -4.36 -16.12
C LYS A 186 -1.25 -5.23 -14.88
N LEU A 187 -1.09 -4.59 -13.73
CA LEU A 187 -1.15 -5.24 -12.42
C LEU A 187 -2.59 -5.22 -11.90
N HIS A 188 -2.80 -5.92 -10.78
CA HIS A 188 -4.09 -5.88 -10.11
C HIS A 188 -4.39 -4.46 -9.60
N ASP A 189 -5.64 -4.00 -9.72
CA ASP A 189 -6.07 -2.66 -9.29
C ASP A 189 -5.88 -2.39 -7.77
N TYR A 190 -5.68 -3.45 -6.97
CA TYR A 190 -5.40 -3.34 -5.54
C TYR A 190 -3.95 -2.96 -5.25
N CYS A 191 -3.04 -3.15 -6.19
CA CYS A 191 -1.63 -2.81 -6.03
C CYS A 191 -1.42 -1.30 -5.82
N SER A 192 -0.47 -0.92 -4.99
CA SER A 192 -0.09 0.48 -4.81
C SER A 192 0.81 0.98 -5.96
N VAL A 193 0.97 2.30 -6.08
CA VAL A 193 1.96 2.90 -7.00
C VAL A 193 3.34 2.32 -6.71
N PHE A 194 3.73 2.29 -5.43
CA PHE A 194 5.01 1.75 -5.01
C PHE A 194 5.22 0.30 -5.46
N THR A 195 4.18 -0.55 -5.38
CA THR A 195 4.24 -1.92 -5.89
C THR A 195 4.48 -1.97 -7.40
N ALA A 196 3.83 -1.09 -8.16
CA ALA A 196 4.04 -1.02 -9.61
C ALA A 196 5.45 -0.56 -9.98
N GLU A 197 5.99 0.40 -9.23
CA GLU A 197 7.34 0.95 -9.40
C GLU A 197 8.43 -0.07 -9.10
N ILE A 198 8.32 -0.76 -7.95
CA ILE A 198 9.30 -1.79 -7.60
C ILE A 198 9.17 -3.04 -8.49
N TYR A 199 7.95 -3.35 -8.95
CA TYR A 199 7.75 -4.43 -9.91
C TYR A 199 8.37 -4.09 -11.27
N ALA A 200 8.34 -2.82 -11.68
CA ALA A 200 9.02 -2.38 -12.91
C ALA A 200 10.52 -2.66 -12.82
N ILE A 201 11.14 -2.37 -11.66
CA ILE A 201 12.54 -2.69 -11.39
C ILE A 201 12.77 -4.20 -11.42
N LEU A 202 11.91 -5.00 -10.79
CA LEU A 202 12.02 -6.46 -10.82
C LEU A 202 11.98 -6.99 -12.25
N LYS A 203 11.06 -6.48 -13.08
CA LYS A 203 10.95 -6.87 -14.49
C LYS A 203 12.18 -6.45 -15.29
N ALA A 204 12.73 -5.27 -15.02
CA ALA A 204 13.99 -4.83 -15.61
C ALA A 204 15.14 -5.80 -15.28
N LEU A 205 15.27 -6.22 -14.02
CA LEU A 205 16.31 -7.16 -13.58
C LEU A 205 16.16 -8.53 -14.25
N HIS A 206 14.95 -9.09 -14.32
CA HIS A 206 14.70 -10.34 -15.07
C HIS A 206 15.03 -10.20 -16.54
N THR A 207 14.79 -9.03 -17.11
CA THR A 207 15.10 -8.82 -18.51
C THR A 207 16.61 -8.71 -18.75
N ILE A 208 17.34 -8.06 -17.84
CA ILE A 208 18.80 -7.97 -17.83
C ILE A 208 19.46 -9.35 -17.72
N GLU A 209 18.87 -10.26 -16.93
CA GLU A 209 19.35 -11.65 -16.78
C GLU A 209 19.46 -12.39 -18.12
N LEU A 210 18.59 -12.05 -19.07
CA LEU A 210 18.53 -12.67 -20.39
C LEU A 210 19.48 -12.01 -21.42
N GLN A 211 20.25 -10.99 -21.03
CA GLN A 211 21.12 -10.24 -21.93
C GLN A 211 22.60 -10.61 -21.74
N ASP A 212 23.33 -10.62 -22.84
CA ASP A 212 24.79 -10.79 -22.82
C ASP A 212 25.54 -9.56 -22.30
N ILE A 213 24.92 -8.37 -22.43
CA ILE A 213 25.50 -7.12 -21.95
C ILE A 213 25.59 -7.14 -20.43
N LYS A 214 26.73 -6.69 -19.88
CA LYS A 214 27.03 -6.78 -18.45
C LYS A 214 26.95 -5.46 -17.69
N LYS A 215 26.92 -4.31 -18.35
CA LYS A 215 26.93 -2.99 -17.71
C LYS A 215 25.61 -2.26 -17.89
N TRP A 216 24.91 -2.00 -16.79
CA TRP A 216 23.56 -1.45 -16.78
C TRP A 216 23.39 -0.27 -15.83
N ILE A 217 22.60 0.71 -16.25
CA ILE A 217 22.03 1.72 -15.36
C ILE A 217 20.51 1.64 -15.45
N ILE A 218 19.87 1.37 -14.32
CA ILE A 218 18.41 1.38 -14.16
C ILE A 218 18.00 2.76 -13.65
N TYR A 219 17.30 3.51 -14.50
CA TYR A 219 16.72 4.82 -14.22
C TYR A 219 15.26 4.67 -13.77
N THR A 220 14.94 5.29 -12.64
CA THR A 220 13.58 5.35 -12.08
C THR A 220 13.34 6.75 -11.52
N ASP A 221 12.12 7.27 -11.61
CA ASP A 221 11.73 8.50 -10.92
C ASP A 221 11.09 8.26 -9.54
N SER A 222 10.95 7.00 -9.14
CA SER A 222 10.57 6.61 -7.78
C SER A 222 11.78 6.58 -6.84
N LYS A 223 12.03 7.71 -6.18
CA LYS A 223 13.03 7.79 -5.10
C LYS A 223 12.76 6.77 -3.99
N SER A 224 11.48 6.54 -3.67
CA SER A 224 11.07 5.53 -2.70
C SER A 224 11.49 4.11 -3.07
N SER A 225 11.50 3.75 -4.36
CA SER A 225 11.93 2.42 -4.80
C SER A 225 13.44 2.25 -4.61
N VAL A 226 14.24 3.28 -4.93
CA VAL A 226 15.69 3.26 -4.71
C VAL A 226 16.02 3.18 -3.22
N GLU A 227 15.36 3.99 -2.39
CA GLU A 227 15.53 3.95 -0.93
C GLU A 227 15.12 2.60 -0.33
N ALA A 228 14.03 1.99 -0.82
CA ALA A 228 13.59 0.68 -0.36
C ALA A 228 14.59 -0.43 -0.67
N LEU A 229 15.26 -0.36 -1.82
CA LEU A 229 16.36 -1.28 -2.14
C LEU A 229 17.55 -1.07 -1.19
N LEU A 230 17.99 0.18 -1.01
CA LEU A 230 19.14 0.54 -0.17
C LEU A 230 18.95 0.15 1.32
N TYR A 231 17.77 0.44 1.88
CA TYR A 231 17.48 0.29 3.31
C TYR A 231 16.55 -0.88 3.60
N SER A 232 16.64 -1.93 2.78
CA SER A 232 15.83 -3.12 2.92
C SER A 232 16.05 -3.85 4.24
N SER A 233 14.96 -4.46 4.71
CA SER A 233 14.86 -5.21 5.96
C SER A 233 13.97 -6.44 5.77
N ARG A 234 13.92 -7.31 6.77
CA ARG A 234 13.08 -8.51 6.78
C ARG A 234 11.59 -8.25 6.51
N ASP A 235 11.10 -7.09 6.92
CA ASP A 235 9.68 -6.70 6.78
C ASP A 235 9.46 -5.79 5.56
N SER A 236 10.46 -5.69 4.68
CA SER A 236 10.34 -4.97 3.42
C SER A 236 9.35 -5.65 2.47
N HIS A 237 8.95 -4.87 1.47
CA HIS A 237 8.03 -5.33 0.44
C HIS A 237 8.58 -6.59 -0.26
N PRO A 238 7.77 -7.64 -0.53
CA PRO A 238 8.26 -8.89 -1.11
C PRO A 238 9.05 -8.70 -2.42
N PHE A 239 8.57 -7.85 -3.33
CA PHE A 239 9.32 -7.52 -4.56
C PHE A 239 10.66 -6.81 -4.31
N VAL A 240 10.83 -6.06 -3.21
CA VAL A 240 12.15 -5.52 -2.83
C VAL A 240 13.10 -6.66 -2.50
N ILE A 241 12.63 -7.66 -1.74
CA ILE A 241 13.42 -8.84 -1.38
C ILE A 241 13.78 -9.65 -2.64
N GLN A 242 12.83 -9.87 -3.55
CA GLN A 242 13.09 -10.52 -4.83
C GLN A 242 14.12 -9.75 -5.67
N CYS A 243 14.00 -8.41 -5.76
CA CYS A 243 14.99 -7.58 -6.45
C CYS A 243 16.38 -7.78 -5.86
N ILE A 244 16.52 -7.79 -4.53
CA ILE A 244 17.83 -7.96 -3.88
C ILE A 244 18.43 -9.33 -4.16
N LYS A 245 17.63 -10.39 -4.07
CA LYS A 245 18.05 -11.75 -4.42
C LYS A 245 18.55 -11.80 -5.87
N LEU A 246 17.80 -11.20 -6.79
CA LEU A 246 18.14 -11.20 -8.21
C LEU A 246 19.36 -10.32 -8.53
N ILE A 247 19.49 -9.15 -7.90
CA ILE A 247 20.69 -8.30 -8.00
C ILE A 247 21.93 -9.07 -7.56
N TYR A 248 21.84 -9.82 -6.45
CA TYR A 248 22.95 -10.64 -5.97
C TYR A 248 23.35 -11.69 -7.01
N ILE A 249 22.39 -12.45 -7.56
CA ILE A 249 22.63 -13.44 -8.61
C ILE A 249 23.28 -12.81 -9.84
N LEU A 250 22.73 -11.69 -10.32
CA LEU A 250 23.25 -10.98 -11.49
C LEU A 250 24.69 -10.50 -11.28
N LYS A 251 25.01 -10.00 -10.08
CA LYS A 251 26.38 -9.62 -9.71
C LYS A 251 27.33 -10.81 -9.70
N THR A 252 26.91 -11.95 -9.16
CA THR A 252 27.72 -13.18 -9.23
C THR A 252 27.94 -13.67 -10.66
N ASN A 253 27.01 -13.35 -11.57
CA ASN A 253 27.12 -13.63 -13.00
C ASN A 253 27.86 -12.54 -13.80
N GLY A 254 28.55 -11.62 -13.10
CA GLY A 254 29.40 -10.58 -13.70
C GLY A 254 28.66 -9.35 -14.21
N HIS A 255 27.37 -9.18 -13.89
CA HIS A 255 26.66 -7.94 -14.22
C HIS A 255 27.04 -6.82 -13.23
N ASP A 256 27.34 -5.66 -13.78
CA ASP A 256 27.50 -4.40 -13.06
C ASP A 256 26.24 -3.56 -13.26
N ILE A 257 25.45 -3.41 -12.20
CA ILE A 257 24.13 -2.78 -12.22
C ILE A 257 24.14 -1.61 -11.23
N ASN A 258 23.88 -0.42 -11.77
CA ASN A 258 23.73 0.81 -11.00
C ASN A 258 22.28 1.29 -11.06
N PHE A 259 21.77 1.81 -9.94
CA PHE A 259 20.47 2.47 -9.88
C PHE A 259 20.65 3.97 -9.88
N CYS A 260 19.86 4.70 -10.64
CA CYS A 260 19.92 6.15 -10.70
C CYS A 260 18.52 6.74 -10.63
N TRP A 261 18.28 7.55 -9.60
CA TRP A 261 17.04 8.31 -9.53
C TRP A 261 17.10 9.48 -10.51
N ILE A 262 16.05 9.67 -11.31
CA ILE A 262 15.89 10.81 -12.21
C ILE A 262 14.61 11.59 -11.89
N PRO A 263 14.55 12.90 -12.15
CA PRO A 263 13.32 13.64 -11.95
C PRO A 263 12.27 13.25 -13.01
N GLY A 264 11.09 12.82 -12.56
CA GLY A 264 9.97 12.56 -13.47
C GLY A 264 9.42 13.83 -14.13
N HIS A 265 8.87 13.68 -15.33
CA HIS A 265 8.20 14.71 -16.15
C HIS A 265 9.06 15.90 -16.59
N VAL A 266 10.36 15.68 -16.82
CA VAL A 266 11.27 16.73 -17.32
C VAL A 266 11.62 16.56 -18.81
N GLY A 267 10.95 15.64 -19.51
CA GLY A 267 11.17 15.43 -20.95
C GLY A 267 12.29 14.45 -21.30
N ILE A 268 12.81 13.67 -20.34
CA ILE A 268 13.78 12.59 -20.63
C ILE A 268 13.04 11.52 -21.44
N ARG A 269 13.42 11.36 -22.72
CA ARG A 269 12.69 10.51 -23.69
C ARG A 269 12.37 9.10 -23.16
N GLY A 270 13.34 8.44 -22.51
CA GLY A 270 13.15 7.11 -21.93
C GLY A 270 12.12 7.09 -20.80
N ASN A 271 12.17 8.08 -19.89
CA ASN A 271 11.23 8.24 -18.79
C ASN A 271 9.80 8.54 -19.30
N GLU A 272 9.66 9.47 -20.25
CA GLU A 272 8.35 9.79 -20.83
C GLU A 272 7.76 8.61 -21.65
N GLN A 273 8.61 7.67 -22.10
CA GLN A 273 8.16 6.47 -22.78
C GLN A 273 7.63 5.42 -21.78
N VAL A 274 8.34 5.16 -20.67
CA VAL A 274 7.86 4.23 -19.64
C VAL A 274 6.60 4.74 -18.95
N ASP A 275 6.49 6.04 -18.68
CA ASP A 275 5.30 6.63 -18.07
C ASP A 275 4.05 6.44 -18.93
N ARG A 276 4.16 6.70 -20.24
CA ARG A 276 3.08 6.42 -21.17
C ARG A 276 2.77 4.93 -21.24
N ALA A 277 3.79 4.08 -21.33
CA ALA A 277 3.61 2.64 -21.44
C ALA A 277 2.93 2.03 -20.19
N ALA A 278 3.31 2.47 -18.98
CA ALA A 278 2.70 2.05 -17.73
C ALA A 278 1.23 2.49 -17.64
N LYS A 279 0.91 3.72 -18.08
CA LYS A 279 -0.47 4.22 -18.13
C LYS A 279 -1.36 3.50 -19.14
N THR A 280 -0.79 3.01 -20.23
CA THR A 280 -1.52 2.31 -21.31
C THR A 280 -1.35 0.80 -21.28
N SER A 281 -0.83 0.21 -20.20
CA SER A 281 -0.61 -1.23 -20.14
C SER A 281 -1.95 -1.99 -20.16
N VAL A 282 -2.06 -3.04 -20.98
CA VAL A 282 -3.30 -3.82 -21.13
C VAL A 282 -3.07 -5.31 -20.85
N ILE A 283 -1.84 -5.79 -21.02
CA ILE A 283 -1.47 -7.19 -20.81
C ILE A 283 -1.64 -7.51 -19.33
N LYS A 284 -2.63 -8.34 -19.01
CA LYS A 284 -2.85 -8.81 -17.64
C LYS A 284 -2.00 -10.04 -17.41
N GLU A 285 -1.07 -9.94 -16.47
CA GLU A 285 -0.44 -11.12 -15.89
C GLU A 285 -1.28 -11.61 -14.71
N ASN A 286 -1.25 -12.91 -14.41
CA ASN A 286 -1.82 -13.43 -13.17
C ASN A 286 -0.96 -12.92 -12.01
N PHE A 287 -1.32 -11.74 -11.50
CA PHE A 287 -0.51 -10.99 -10.55
C PHE A 287 -1.04 -11.16 -9.12
N SER A 288 -0.22 -11.77 -8.27
CA SER A 288 -0.51 -11.90 -6.84
C SER A 288 -0.25 -10.58 -6.12
N VAL A 289 -1.19 -10.16 -5.28
CA VAL A 289 -1.15 -8.85 -4.62
C VAL A 289 -0.42 -8.93 -3.27
N PRO A 290 0.54 -8.04 -2.99
CA PRO A 290 1.18 -7.96 -1.68
C PRO A 290 0.18 -7.72 -0.54
N LEU A 291 0.37 -8.42 0.60
CA LEU A 291 -0.51 -8.30 1.77
C LEU A 291 -0.63 -6.85 2.29
N ASN A 292 0.42 -6.04 2.16
CA ASN A 292 0.39 -4.63 2.55
C ASN A 292 -0.57 -3.79 1.70
N ASP A 293 -0.64 -4.05 0.40
CA ASP A 293 -1.58 -3.37 -0.50
C ASP A 293 -3.02 -3.79 -0.18
N ILE A 294 -3.24 -5.07 0.09
CA ILE A 294 -4.53 -5.59 0.56
C ILE A 294 -4.97 -4.91 1.86
N ASN A 295 -4.03 -4.72 2.79
CA ASN A 295 -4.30 -4.00 4.04
C ASN A 295 -4.73 -2.54 3.79
N GLN A 296 -4.17 -1.88 2.78
CA GLN A 296 -4.57 -0.53 2.37
C GLN A 296 -5.97 -0.53 1.73
N THR A 297 -6.28 -1.54 0.90
CA THR A 297 -7.62 -1.73 0.32
C THR A 297 -8.67 -1.95 1.41
N ILE A 298 -8.40 -2.84 2.37
CA ILE A 298 -9.27 -3.07 3.54
C ILE A 298 -9.50 -1.77 4.31
N LYS A 299 -8.43 -1.00 4.58
CA LYS A 299 -8.54 0.28 5.28
C LYS A 299 -9.45 1.25 4.51
N SER A 300 -9.29 1.34 3.20
CA SER A 300 -10.08 2.21 2.33
C SER A 300 -11.55 1.80 2.31
N PHE A 301 -11.83 0.50 2.21
CA PHE A 301 -13.18 -0.06 2.28
C PHE A 301 -13.88 0.25 3.61
N ILE A 302 -13.20 -0.01 4.73
CA ILE A 302 -13.75 0.27 6.05
C ILE A 302 -13.98 1.78 6.24
N HIS A 303 -13.07 2.62 5.75
CA HIS A 303 -13.27 4.07 5.73
C HIS A 303 -14.48 4.48 4.90
N LYS A 304 -14.71 3.87 3.72
CA LYS A 304 -15.90 4.15 2.89
C LYS A 304 -17.19 3.76 3.60
N LYS A 305 -17.22 2.59 4.25
CA LYS A 305 -18.36 2.18 5.09
C LYS A 305 -18.59 3.12 6.27
N TRP A 306 -17.53 3.54 6.93
CA TRP A 306 -17.64 4.48 8.04
C TRP A 306 -18.13 5.84 7.57
N GLN A 307 -17.65 6.32 6.42
CA GLN A 307 -18.16 7.54 5.80
C GLN A 307 -19.65 7.41 5.48
N GLY A 308 -20.10 6.30 4.88
CA GLY A 308 -21.54 6.07 4.64
C GLY A 308 -22.38 5.99 5.92
N GLN A 309 -21.85 5.44 7.02
CA GLN A 309 -22.49 5.50 8.34
C GLN A 309 -22.55 6.93 8.89
N TRP A 310 -21.58 7.77 8.56
CA TRP A 310 -21.56 9.16 8.98
C TRP A 310 -22.54 10.00 8.15
N ASP A 311 -22.58 9.76 6.84
CA ASP A 311 -23.50 10.42 5.90
C ASP A 311 -24.98 10.15 6.24
N SER A 312 -25.29 9.00 6.85
CA SER A 312 -26.64 8.69 7.32
C SER A 312 -27.06 9.45 8.58
N GLN A 313 -26.14 10.14 9.27
CA GLN A 313 -26.41 10.92 10.47
C GLN A 313 -26.96 12.33 10.14
N VAL A 314 -28.02 12.39 9.33
CA VAL A 314 -28.60 13.63 8.79
C VAL A 314 -29.06 14.64 9.86
N HIS A 315 -29.46 14.17 11.05
CA HIS A 315 -29.88 15.01 12.18
C HIS A 315 -28.75 15.35 13.16
N ASN A 316 -27.53 14.90 12.89
CA ASN A 316 -26.39 15.15 13.77
C ASN A 316 -25.80 16.53 13.49
N LYS A 317 -25.80 17.41 14.50
CA LYS A 317 -25.27 18.78 14.39
C LYS A 317 -23.82 18.84 13.90
N LEU A 318 -22.98 17.87 14.30
CA LEU A 318 -21.60 17.83 13.85
C LEU A 318 -21.50 17.43 12.37
N HIS A 319 -22.39 16.57 11.88
CA HIS A 319 -22.39 16.15 10.47
C HIS A 319 -22.60 17.34 9.53
N CYS A 320 -23.50 18.26 9.89
CA CYS A 320 -23.72 19.50 9.13
C CYS A 320 -22.45 20.36 9.00
N ILE A 321 -21.55 20.31 9.99
CA ILE A 321 -20.33 21.13 10.05
C ILE A 321 -19.13 20.38 9.46
N GLN A 322 -19.05 19.08 9.70
CA GLN A 322 -17.97 18.21 9.24
C GLN A 322 -18.58 16.95 8.59
N PRO A 323 -19.00 17.03 7.32
CA PRO A 323 -19.58 15.88 6.63
C PRO A 323 -18.55 14.79 6.33
N SER A 324 -17.24 15.07 6.37
CA SER A 324 -16.21 14.05 6.16
C SER A 324 -15.60 13.51 7.45
N ILE A 325 -15.42 12.20 7.54
CA ILE A 325 -14.68 11.55 8.64
C ILE A 325 -13.17 11.90 8.65
N LYS A 326 -12.65 12.45 7.54
CA LYS A 326 -11.23 12.84 7.42
C LYS A 326 -10.89 14.13 8.19
N GLY A 327 -11.89 14.83 8.73
CA GLY A 327 -11.71 16.11 9.41
C GLY A 327 -12.12 17.29 8.53
N PHE A 328 -11.93 18.50 9.06
CA PHE A 328 -12.08 19.73 8.28
C PHE A 328 -11.02 19.79 7.18
N LYS A 329 -11.41 20.19 5.97
CA LYS A 329 -10.43 20.69 5.00
C LYS A 329 -9.75 21.91 5.65
N HIS A 330 -8.43 22.03 5.56
CA HIS A 330 -7.71 23.25 5.96
C HIS A 330 -8.30 24.44 5.20
N THR A 331 -9.29 25.06 5.81
CA THR A 331 -9.98 26.25 5.36
C THR A 331 -9.87 27.19 6.54
N ASN A 332 -9.52 28.43 6.25
CA ASN A 332 -9.14 29.47 7.21
C ASN A 332 -10.29 29.77 8.19
N PHE A 333 -10.46 28.96 9.22
CA PHE A 333 -11.40 29.23 10.31
C PHE A 333 -10.70 29.97 11.45
N HIS A 334 -11.38 30.98 11.97
CA HIS A 334 -10.92 31.93 12.99
C HIS A 334 -10.10 31.29 14.13
N ARG A 335 -9.05 32.02 14.53
CA ARG A 335 -7.96 31.67 15.48
C ARG A 335 -8.35 30.98 16.81
N ASN A 336 -9.64 30.96 17.20
CA ASN A 336 -10.09 30.29 18.42
C ASN A 336 -10.44 28.80 18.24
N ILE A 337 -10.78 28.34 17.03
CA ILE A 337 -11.04 26.91 16.75
C ILE A 337 -9.75 26.17 16.37
N ALA A 338 -8.75 26.89 15.85
CA ALA A 338 -7.43 26.36 15.51
C ALA A 338 -6.73 25.69 16.70
N LYS A 339 -6.92 26.20 17.93
CA LYS A 339 -6.41 25.57 19.16
C LYS A 339 -7.02 24.20 19.43
N LEU A 340 -8.32 24.03 19.16
CA LEU A 340 -9.02 22.75 19.29
C LEU A 340 -8.58 21.75 18.20
N SER A 341 -8.41 22.20 16.95
CA SER A 341 -7.88 21.33 15.88
C SER A 341 -6.42 20.92 16.12
N GLN A 342 -5.61 21.80 16.72
CA GLN A 342 -4.21 21.53 17.05
C GLN A 342 -4.11 20.58 18.26
N LEU A 343 -4.96 20.73 19.27
CA LEU A 343 -5.10 19.77 20.38
C LEU A 343 -5.58 18.38 19.91
N LEU A 344 -6.56 18.33 19.00
CA LEU A 344 -7.04 17.08 18.40
C LEU A 344 -6.00 16.43 17.46
N SER A 345 -5.20 17.23 16.76
CA SER A 345 -4.06 16.78 15.97
C SER A 345 -2.97 16.16 16.86
N VAL A 346 -2.62 16.81 17.97
CA VAL A 346 -1.61 16.32 18.93
C VAL A 346 -2.08 15.02 19.60
N LEU A 347 -3.37 14.88 19.90
CA LEU A 347 -3.96 13.62 20.39
C LEU A 347 -3.94 12.49 19.34
N LYS A 348 -4.17 12.80 18.05
CA LYS A 348 -4.01 11.84 16.94
C LYS A 348 -2.57 11.31 16.84
N THR A 349 -1.57 12.16 17.07
CA THR A 349 -0.15 11.75 17.04
C THR A 349 0.23 10.88 18.25
N LEU A 350 -0.38 11.10 19.41
CA LEU A 350 -0.15 10.29 20.61
C LEU A 350 -0.76 8.88 20.50
N PHE A 351 -1.92 8.73 19.86
CA PHE A 351 -2.55 7.41 19.68
C PHE A 351 -1.86 6.53 18.62
N ASN A 352 -1.29 7.13 17.56
CA ASN A 352 -0.56 6.37 16.54
C ASN A 352 0.81 5.84 17.01
N ARG A 353 1.32 6.28 18.17
CA ARG A 353 2.58 5.78 18.75
C ARG A 353 2.40 4.53 19.64
N PHE A 354 1.17 4.07 19.87
CA PHE A 354 0.88 2.88 20.68
C PHE A 354 0.15 1.76 19.90
N SER A 355 0.34 1.70 18.58
CA SER A 355 -0.24 0.66 17.72
C SER A 355 0.82 -0.28 17.15
#